data_AF-A0A2E7H1W3-F1
#
_entry.id   AF-A0A2E7H1W3-F1
#
_cell.length_a   1.000
_cell.length_b   1.000
_cell.length_c   1.000
_cell.angle_alpha   90.00
_cell.angle_beta   90.00
_cell.angle_gamma   90.00
#
_symmetry.space_group_name_H-M   'P 1'
#
loop_
_entity.id
_entity.type
_entity.pdbx_description
1 polymer ?
#
loop_
_entity_poly.entity_id
_entity_poly.type
_entity_poly.pdbx_seq_one_letter_code
_entity_poly.pdbx_strand_id
1 'polypeptide(L)' 'MLLSACEGISVADAYVKADRMTYEAIAPSYRAYVEADENLDEPSKQSRYRLLQTWELRINSNTKNK' A
#
# COMPACT_ATOMS: atom_id res chain seq x y z
N MET A 1 12.50 -25.35 11.56
CA MET A 1 13.58 -25.22 10.55
C MET A 1 13.69 -23.74 10.23
N LEU A 2 14.72 -23.09 10.76
CA LEU A 2 14.94 -21.65 10.71
C LEU A 2 15.45 -21.27 9.32
N LEU A 3 14.73 -20.39 8.61
CA LEU A 3 15.22 -19.76 7.38
C LEU A 3 16.32 -18.77 7.77
N SER A 4 17.56 -19.26 7.80
CA SER A 4 18.77 -18.45 7.89
C SER A 4 19.29 -18.23 6.47
N ALA A 5 18.92 -17.10 5.85
CA ALA A 5 19.59 -16.50 4.69
C ALA A 5 18.90 -15.18 4.30
N CYS A 6 19.20 -14.12 5.06
CA CYS A 6 19.11 -12.71 4.65
C CYS A 6 19.79 -11.90 5.77
N GLU A 7 21.13 -11.93 5.81
CA GLU A 7 21.89 -11.01 6.64
C GLU A 7 21.61 -9.58 6.14
N GLY A 8 20.72 -8.85 6.82
CA GLY A 8 20.52 -7.41 6.60
C GLY A 8 19.08 -6.93 6.40
N ILE A 9 18.08 -7.79 6.32
CA ILE A 9 16.66 -7.38 6.24
C ILE A 9 15.92 -7.94 7.44
N SER A 10 15.47 -7.06 8.34
CA SER A 10 14.58 -7.47 9.43
C SER A 10 13.27 -8.02 8.85
N VAL A 11 12.60 -8.94 9.54
CA VAL A 11 11.29 -9.45 9.09
C VAL A 11 10.29 -8.30 8.86
N ALA A 12 10.34 -7.26 9.70
CA ALA A 12 9.54 -6.05 9.52
C ALA A 12 9.88 -5.31 8.21
N ASP A 13 11.15 -5.27 7.84
CA ASP A 13 11.64 -4.62 6.62
C ASP A 13 11.16 -5.33 5.35
N ALA A 14 11.17 -6.67 5.38
CA ALA A 14 10.66 -7.49 4.30
C ALA A 14 9.15 -7.23 4.08
N TYR A 15 8.38 -7.11 5.16
CA TYR A 15 6.96 -6.78 5.09
C TYR A 15 6.71 -5.38 4.52
N VAL A 16 7.46 -4.35 4.96
CA VAL A 16 7.31 -2.98 4.42
C VAL A 16 7.66 -2.94 2.93
N LYS A 17 8.68 -3.69 2.50
CA LYS A 17 9.05 -3.81 1.08
C LYS A 17 7.94 -4.49 0.27
N ALA A 18 7.41 -5.62 0.77
CA ALA A 18 6.31 -6.32 0.10
C ALA A 18 5.03 -5.47 0.03
N ASP A 19 4.71 -4.74 1.10
CA ASP A 19 3.55 -3.84 1.17
C ASP A 19 3.68 -2.71 0.14
N ARG A 20 4.88 -2.12 0.00
CA ARG A 20 5.19 -1.13 -1.03
C ARG A 20 4.99 -1.66 -2.45
N MET A 21 5.58 -2.82 -2.75
CA MET A 21 5.44 -3.44 -4.08
C MET A 21 3.98 -3.75 -4.41
N THR A 22 3.21 -4.18 -3.40
CA THR A 22 1.78 -4.47 -3.56
C THR A 22 0.98 -3.19 -3.82
N TYR A 23 1.26 -2.11 -3.08
CA TYR A 23 0.63 -0.81 -3.31
C TYR A 23 0.92 -0.29 -4.72
N GLU A 24 2.18 -0.30 -5.14
CA GLU A 24 2.60 0.18 -6.47
C GLU A 24 1.96 -0.60 -7.61
N ALA A 25 1.74 -1.91 -7.43
CA ALA A 25 1.07 -2.76 -8.41
C ALA A 25 -0.45 -2.52 -8.49
N ILE A 26 -1.11 -2.24 -7.37
CA ILE A 26 -2.59 -2.21 -7.30
C ILE A 26 -3.16 -0.79 -7.39
N ALA A 27 -2.53 0.18 -6.72
CA ALA A 27 -3.09 1.51 -6.54
C ALA A 27 -3.44 2.24 -7.85
N PRO A 28 -2.64 2.16 -8.94
CA PRO A 28 -2.98 2.82 -10.20
C PRO A 28 -4.28 2.28 -10.81
N SER A 29 -4.40 0.95 -10.92
CA SER A 29 -5.58 0.30 -11.50
C SER A 29 -6.83 0.49 -10.63
N TYR A 30 -6.66 0.44 -9.30
CA TYR A 30 -7.78 0.72 -8.39
C TYR A 30 -8.25 2.17 -8.48
N ARG A 31 -7.34 3.14 -8.58
CA ARG A 31 -7.69 4.55 -8.78
C ARG A 31 -8.49 4.73 -10.07
N ALA A 32 -8.01 4.15 -11.18
CA ALA A 32 -8.72 4.21 -12.46
C ALA A 32 -10.13 3.60 -12.38
N TYR A 33 -10.30 2.49 -11.64
CA TYR A 33 -11.61 1.91 -11.37
C TYR A 33 -12.53 2.90 -10.63
N VAL A 34 -12.05 3.55 -9.56
CA VAL A 34 -12.86 4.51 -8.79
C VAL A 34 -13.26 5.73 -9.61
N GLU A 35 -12.36 6.22 -10.45
CA GLU A 35 -12.61 7.35 -11.34
C GLU A 35 -13.70 7.01 -12.36
N ALA A 36 -13.60 5.83 -12.98
CA ALA A 36 -14.49 5.38 -14.04
C ALA A 36 -15.86 4.84 -13.57
N ASP A 37 -16.01 4.50 -12.28
CA ASP A 37 -17.28 3.97 -11.76
C ASP A 37 -18.32 5.10 -11.58
N GLU A 38 -19.31 5.12 -12.47
CA GLU A 38 -20.43 6.08 -12.46
C GLU A 38 -21.46 5.78 -11.35
N ASN A 39 -21.44 4.56 -10.78
CA ASN A 39 -22.36 4.17 -9.71
C ASN A 39 -21.85 4.61 -8.32
N LEU A 40 -20.60 5.08 -8.23
CA LEU A 40 -20.06 5.62 -6.99
C LEU A 40 -20.44 7.09 -6.85
N ASP A 41 -21.16 7.40 -5.77
CA ASP A 41 -21.34 8.77 -5.35
C ASP A 41 -20.01 9.40 -4.89
N GLU A 42 -19.98 10.73 -4.86
CA GLU A 42 -18.77 11.47 -4.53
C GLU A 42 -18.22 11.11 -3.13
N PRO A 43 -19.04 11.00 -2.06
CA PRO A 43 -18.55 10.52 -0.76
C PRO A 43 -17.88 9.14 -0.83
N SER A 44 -18.41 8.23 -1.63
CA SER A 44 -17.86 6.88 -1.83
C SER A 44 -16.53 6.90 -2.58
N LYS A 45 -16.38 7.77 -3.60
CA LYS A 45 -15.10 7.98 -4.29
C LYS A 45 -14.05 8.54 -3.31
N GLN A 46 -14.42 9.57 -2.55
CA GLN A 46 -13.53 10.17 -1.56
C GLN A 46 -13.10 9.19 -0.46
N SER A 47 -13.99 8.29 -0.03
CA SER A 47 -13.62 7.23 0.93
C SER A 47 -12.54 6.30 0.38
N ARG A 48 -12.64 5.92 -0.90
CA ARG A 48 -11.65 5.05 -1.56
C ARG A 48 -10.33 5.76 -1.83
N TYR A 49 -10.35 7.05 -2.14
CA TYR A 49 -9.13 7.84 -2.22
C TYR A 49 -8.42 7.96 -0.87
N ARG A 50 -9.18 8.17 0.22
CA ARG A 50 -8.62 8.14 1.58
C ARG A 50 -8.00 6.79 1.92
N LEU A 51 -8.61 5.67 1.50
CA LEU A 51 -8.03 4.34 1.68
C LEU A 51 -6.64 4.22 1.05
N LEU A 52 -6.48 4.66 -0.22
CA LEU A 52 -5.19 4.66 -0.89
C LEU A 52 -4.17 5.55 -0.17
N GLN A 53 -4.59 6.76 0.23
CA GLN A 53 -3.74 7.70 0.95
C GLN A 53 -3.27 7.13 2.29
N THR A 54 -4.17 6.51 3.07
CA THR A 54 -3.82 5.89 4.35
C THR A 54 -2.86 4.72 4.16
N TRP A 55 -3.04 3.92 3.11
CA TRP A 55 -2.11 2.84 2.80
C TRP A 55 -0.70 3.37 2.50
N GLU A 56 -0.59 4.39 1.63
CA GLU A 56 0.68 5.04 1.31
C GLU A 56 1.34 5.65 2.57
N LEU A 57 0.56 6.32 3.42
CA LEU A 57 1.05 6.86 4.68
C LEU A 57 1.62 5.78 5.60
N ARG A 58 0.94 4.62 5.71
CA ARG A 58 1.44 3.49 6.52
C ARG A 58 2.80 2.99 6.01
N ILE A 59 2.93 2.80 4.69
CA ILE A 59 4.20 2.38 4.07
C ILE A 59 5.31 3.41 4.36
N ASN A 60 5.00 4.70 4.19
CA ASN A 60 5.96 5.77 4.36
C ASN A 60 6.39 5.96 5.83
N SER A 61 5.46 5.87 6.79
CA SER A 61 5.78 5.94 8.22
C SER A 61 6.69 4.80 8.67
N ASN A 62 6.45 3.57 8.18
CA ASN A 62 7.30 2.42 8.49
C ASN A 62 8.63 2.40 7.70
N THR A 63 8.78 3.27 6.70
CA THR A 63 10.05 3.47 5.98
C THR A 63 10.91 4.55 6.63
N LYS A 64 10.29 5.62 7.16
CA LYS A 64 10.98 6.77 7.79
C LYS A 64 11.45 6.53 9.24
N ASN A 65 10.87 5.56 9.93
CA ASN A 65 11.25 5.21 11.31
C ASN A 65 12.48 4.26 11.39
N LYS A 66 13.35 4.32 10.38
CA LYS A 66 14.64 3.60 10.32
C LYS A 66 15.75 4.62 10.14
#